data_AF-A0A091N6I7-F1
#
_entry.id   AF-A0A091N6I7-F1
#
_cell.length_a   1.000
_cell.length_b   1.000
_cell.length_c   1.000
_cell.angle_alpha   90.00
_cell.angle_beta   90.00
_cell.angle_gamma   90.00
#
_symmetry.space_group_name_H-M   'P 1'
#
loop_
_entity.id
_entity.type
_entity.pdbx_description
1 polymer ?
#
loop_
_entity_poly.entity_id
_entity_poly.type
_entity_poly.pdbx_seq_one_letter_code
_entity_poly.pdbx_strand_id
1 'polypeptide(L)'
;MEFKITHTWDGLPVSHEPITVGLKSDNAGLVMEVNAPFFNDPPAPLGDPGKPFSRLWDYEVVEAFFLNDRTEQYLEVELCPHGQHLLLLLSGKRRVWKEELPLEFEVTRMKTKWEGKARLPWNYFPPCINKFNAFAIHGSGEQRTYEALYPVPRHELQEGQKPDFHRLEFFKDLRLKGLMGEDWKQPESDIWKS
;
A
#
# COMPACT_ATOMS: atom_id res chain seq x y z
N MET A 1 -1.85 14.35 3.73
CA MET A 1 -3.06 13.55 4.01
C MET A 1 -2.66 12.41 4.93
N GLU A 2 -3.54 11.98 5.82
CA GLU A 2 -3.27 10.89 6.77
C GLU A 2 -4.46 9.92 6.77
N PHE A 3 -4.16 8.62 6.71
CA PHE A 3 -5.12 7.53 6.71
C PHE A 3 -4.80 6.56 7.86
N LYS A 4 -5.84 5.99 8.48
CA LYS A 4 -5.70 5.06 9.61
C LYS A 4 -6.41 3.75 9.32
N ILE A 5 -5.66 2.66 9.29
CA ILE A 5 -6.18 1.31 9.21
C ILE A 5 -6.61 0.90 10.61
N THR A 6 -7.91 0.70 10.77
CA THR A 6 -8.55 0.43 12.08
C THR A 6 -9.43 -0.83 12.04
N HIS A 7 -9.49 -1.49 10.88
CA HIS A 7 -10.34 -2.65 10.67
C HIS A 7 -9.56 -3.76 9.94
N THR A 8 -9.93 -5.00 10.22
CA THR A 8 -9.59 -6.16 9.41
C THR A 8 -10.23 -6.06 8.02
N TRP A 9 -9.76 -6.84 7.06
CA TRP A 9 -10.24 -6.88 5.67
C TRP A 9 -11.75 -7.13 5.53
N ASP A 10 -12.34 -7.82 6.50
CA ASP A 10 -13.75 -8.16 6.64
C ASP A 10 -14.53 -7.21 7.57
N GLY A 11 -13.91 -6.10 7.97
CA GLY A 11 -14.58 -4.99 8.65
C GLY A 11 -14.78 -5.17 10.16
N LEU A 12 -14.00 -6.04 10.82
CA LEU A 12 -13.95 -6.11 12.28
C LEU A 12 -12.93 -5.10 12.81
N PRO A 13 -13.14 -4.46 13.96
CA PRO A 13 -12.17 -3.54 14.53
C PRO A 13 -10.89 -4.28 14.95
N VAL A 14 -9.72 -3.65 14.75
CA VAL A 14 -8.44 -4.17 15.22
C VAL A 14 -8.26 -3.96 16.74
N SER A 15 -7.43 -4.79 17.38
CA SER A 15 -7.20 -4.77 18.84
C SER A 15 -5.85 -4.19 19.25
N HIS A 16 -5.18 -3.45 18.38
CA HIS A 16 -3.92 -2.75 18.63
C HIS A 16 -3.98 -1.30 18.14
N GLU A 17 -2.90 -0.56 18.34
CA GLU A 17 -2.77 0.80 17.79
C GLU A 17 -2.94 0.80 16.27
N PRO A 18 -3.72 1.74 15.69
CA PRO A 18 -3.93 1.81 14.24
C PRO A 18 -2.63 1.98 13.46
N ILE A 19 -2.56 1.35 12.30
CA ILE A 19 -1.52 1.60 11.33
C ILE A 19 -1.86 2.88 10.58
N THR A 20 -0.90 3.80 10.49
CA THR A 20 -1.09 5.10 9.85
C THR A 20 -0.30 5.17 8.55
N VAL A 21 -0.97 5.57 7.47
CA VAL A 21 -0.36 5.86 6.18
C VAL A 21 -0.53 7.35 5.88
N GLY A 22 0.59 8.09 5.88
CA GLY A 22 0.66 9.50 5.51
C GLY A 22 1.09 9.67 4.05
N LEU A 23 0.44 10.58 3.34
CA LEU A 23 0.87 11.04 2.01
C LEU A 23 1.24 12.52 2.08
N LYS A 24 2.46 12.84 1.64
CA LYS A 24 3.00 14.20 1.54
C LYS A 24 3.44 14.50 0.10
N SER A 25 3.31 15.77 -0.28
CA SER A 25 3.83 16.26 -1.55
C SER A 25 5.35 16.28 -1.56
N ASP A 26 5.95 15.88 -2.67
CA ASP A 26 7.38 16.06 -2.95
C ASP A 26 7.56 16.49 -4.41
N ASN A 27 8.66 17.17 -4.72
CA ASN A 27 8.87 17.74 -6.06
C ASN A 27 8.91 16.65 -7.15
N ALA A 28 9.45 15.47 -6.83
CA ALA A 28 9.61 14.35 -7.76
C ALA A 28 8.48 13.32 -7.69
N GLY A 29 7.51 13.48 -6.78
CA GLY A 29 6.56 12.40 -6.48
C GLY A 29 5.68 12.61 -5.25
N LEU A 30 5.36 11.50 -4.62
CA LEU A 30 4.73 11.44 -3.30
C LEU A 30 5.70 10.87 -2.29
N VAL A 31 5.70 11.41 -1.08
CA VAL A 31 6.31 10.75 0.07
C VAL A 31 5.20 10.00 0.79
N MET A 32 5.33 8.68 0.88
CA MET A 32 4.49 7.82 1.69
C MET A 32 5.20 7.53 3.02
N GLU A 33 4.56 7.88 4.12
CA GLU A 33 5.04 7.62 5.47
C GLU A 33 4.17 6.57 6.14
N VAL A 34 4.79 5.59 6.79
CA VAL A 34 4.11 4.56 7.57
C VAL A 34 4.49 4.75 9.03
N ASN A 35 3.51 4.71 9.93
CA ASN A 35 3.72 4.52 11.37
C ASN A 35 2.84 3.37 11.83
N ALA A 36 3.45 2.29 12.31
CA ALA A 36 2.76 1.05 12.60
C ALA A 36 3.32 0.38 13.85
N PRO A 37 2.53 -0.46 14.55
CA PRO A 37 3.09 -1.44 15.46
C PRO A 37 4.11 -2.32 14.72
N PHE A 38 5.13 -2.77 15.44
CA PHE A 38 6.09 -3.75 14.92
C PHE A 38 5.77 -5.11 15.53
N PHE A 39 5.17 -5.98 14.74
CA PHE A 39 4.72 -7.31 15.18
C PHE A 39 5.86 -8.32 15.16
N ASN A 40 6.81 -8.16 14.23
CA ASN A 40 7.93 -9.05 13.96
C ASN A 40 7.49 -10.51 13.79
N ASP A 41 6.34 -10.71 13.16
CA ASP A 41 5.77 -12.01 12.83
C ASP A 41 5.09 -11.92 11.45
N PRO A 42 5.53 -12.72 10.46
CA PRO A 42 6.67 -13.64 10.50
C PRO A 42 8.02 -12.90 10.62
N PRO A 43 9.12 -13.64 10.84
CA PRO A 43 10.47 -13.08 10.82
C PRO A 43 10.79 -12.37 9.50
N ALA A 44 11.84 -11.54 9.52
CA ALA A 44 12.30 -10.76 8.37
C ALA A 44 12.36 -11.58 7.05
N PRO A 45 12.05 -10.94 5.89
CA PRO A 45 12.33 -11.52 4.58
C PRO A 45 13.80 -11.89 4.42
N LEU A 46 14.08 -12.89 3.59
CA LEU A 46 15.45 -13.37 3.32
C LEU A 46 16.27 -12.43 2.43
N GLY A 47 15.66 -11.38 1.86
CA GLY A 47 16.33 -10.40 1.00
C GLY A 47 17.05 -9.29 1.78
N ASP A 48 17.92 -8.55 1.10
CA ASP A 48 18.62 -7.42 1.71
C ASP A 48 17.68 -6.21 1.91
N PRO A 49 17.79 -5.46 3.03
CA PRO A 49 17.11 -4.19 3.20
C PRO A 49 17.44 -3.20 2.06
N GLY A 50 16.46 -2.39 1.66
CA GLY A 50 16.57 -1.42 0.56
C GLY A 50 16.49 -2.05 -0.84
N LYS A 51 16.19 -3.35 -0.94
CA LYS A 51 15.99 -4.05 -2.22
C LYS A 51 14.53 -4.48 -2.41
N PRO A 52 14.10 -4.54 -3.68
CA PRO A 52 12.86 -5.23 -4.01
C PRO A 52 12.86 -6.68 -3.52
N PHE A 53 11.71 -7.16 -3.06
CA PHE A 53 11.53 -8.56 -2.66
C PHE A 53 10.15 -9.07 -3.08
N SER A 54 10.11 -10.02 -4.01
CA SER A 54 8.86 -10.63 -4.47
C SER A 54 8.11 -11.34 -3.34
N ARG A 55 6.76 -11.33 -3.42
CA ARG A 55 5.85 -11.91 -2.43
C ARG A 55 6.00 -11.33 -1.02
N LEU A 56 6.21 -10.03 -0.93
CA LEU A 56 6.41 -9.36 0.36
C LEU A 56 5.17 -9.47 1.26
N TRP A 57 3.98 -9.62 0.67
CA TRP A 57 2.72 -9.98 1.35
C TRP A 57 2.72 -11.29 2.14
N ASP A 58 3.75 -12.13 2.05
CA ASP A 58 3.94 -13.29 2.96
C ASP A 58 4.53 -12.88 4.31
N TYR A 59 5.00 -11.63 4.44
CA TYR A 59 5.67 -11.09 5.62
C TYR A 59 4.81 -10.06 6.37
N GLU A 60 5.37 -9.44 7.42
CA GLU A 60 4.81 -8.21 7.97
C GLU A 60 4.98 -7.10 6.93
N VAL A 61 3.88 -6.47 6.52
CA VAL A 61 3.90 -5.50 5.41
C VAL A 61 2.76 -4.50 5.55
N VAL A 62 3.00 -3.28 5.08
CA VAL A 62 1.96 -2.29 4.80
C VAL A 62 1.91 -2.04 3.30
N GLU A 63 0.70 -2.10 2.75
CA GLU A 63 0.46 -1.97 1.32
C GLU A 63 -0.38 -0.72 1.03
N ALA A 64 -0.15 -0.07 -0.10
CA ALA A 64 -0.96 1.04 -0.59
C ALA A 64 -1.17 0.94 -2.10
N PHE A 65 -2.42 1.18 -2.52
CA PHE A 65 -2.83 1.07 -3.91
C PHE A 65 -3.31 2.42 -4.42
N PHE A 66 -2.79 2.83 -5.57
CA PHE A 66 -3.15 4.07 -6.26
C PHE A 66 -3.73 3.74 -7.63
N LEU A 67 -5.05 3.86 -7.75
CA LEU A 67 -5.82 3.34 -8.88
C LEU A 67 -6.44 4.46 -9.72
N ASN A 68 -6.43 4.28 -11.03
CA ASN A 68 -7.36 4.92 -11.96
C ASN A 68 -8.50 3.93 -12.26
N ASP A 69 -9.70 4.22 -11.75
CA ASP A 69 -10.86 3.31 -11.87
C ASP A 69 -11.40 3.16 -13.31
N ARG A 70 -11.11 4.11 -14.19
CA ARG A 70 -11.57 4.07 -15.58
C ARG A 70 -10.71 3.19 -16.46
N THR A 71 -9.40 3.18 -16.21
CA THR A 71 -8.44 2.37 -16.98
C THR A 71 -8.07 1.07 -16.29
N GLU A 72 -8.46 0.90 -15.03
CA GLU A 72 -8.01 -0.17 -14.13
C GLU A 72 -6.48 -0.30 -14.04
N GLN A 73 -5.76 0.80 -14.26
CA GLN A 73 -4.33 0.86 -14.06
C GLN A 73 -4.02 1.32 -12.64
N TYR A 74 -3.11 0.64 -11.97
CA TYR A 74 -2.76 0.97 -10.60
C TYR A 74 -1.30 0.68 -10.26
N LEU A 75 -0.77 1.50 -9.36
CA LEU A 75 0.47 1.27 -8.64
C LEU A 75 0.13 0.63 -7.30
N GLU A 76 0.78 -0.50 -7.00
CA GLU A 76 0.76 -1.16 -5.70
C GLU A 76 2.16 -1.02 -5.07
N VAL A 77 2.17 -0.60 -3.81
CA VAL A 77 3.38 -0.32 -3.03
C VAL A 77 3.31 -1.13 -1.75
N GLU A 78 4.27 -2.03 -1.54
CA GLU A 78 4.40 -2.85 -0.35
C GLU A 78 5.68 -2.48 0.39
N LEU A 79 5.58 -2.20 1.69
CA LEU A 79 6.68 -1.75 2.54
C LEU A 79 6.80 -2.64 3.78
N CYS A 80 7.96 -3.28 3.95
CA CYS A 80 8.24 -4.14 5.08
C CYS A 80 9.04 -3.39 6.17
N PRO A 81 8.77 -3.61 7.46
CA PRO A 81 9.55 -3.03 8.56
C PRO A 81 11.03 -3.41 8.50
N HIS A 82 11.41 -4.47 7.79
CA HIS A 82 12.81 -4.87 7.64
C HIS A 82 13.54 -4.16 6.49
N GLY A 83 12.87 -3.26 5.77
CA GLY A 83 13.46 -2.39 4.75
C GLY A 83 13.36 -2.90 3.32
N GLN A 84 12.84 -4.11 3.10
CA GLN A 84 12.47 -4.58 1.77
C GLN A 84 11.18 -3.89 1.30
N HIS A 85 11.03 -3.77 -0.01
CA HIS A 85 9.84 -3.22 -0.62
C HIS A 85 9.42 -4.05 -1.83
N LEU A 86 8.19 -3.86 -2.31
CA LEU A 86 7.77 -4.38 -3.60
C LEU A 86 6.86 -3.33 -4.26
N LEU A 87 7.19 -2.98 -5.50
CA LEU A 87 6.38 -2.06 -6.29
C LEU A 87 5.91 -2.79 -7.53
N LEU A 88 4.61 -2.78 -7.76
CA LEU A 88 3.96 -3.43 -8.89
C LEU A 88 3.20 -2.38 -9.71
N LEU A 89 3.32 -2.45 -11.03
CA LEU A 89 2.50 -1.72 -11.98
C LEU A 89 1.54 -2.71 -12.64
N LEU A 90 0.24 -2.46 -12.48
CA LEU A 90 -0.82 -3.36 -12.93
C LEU A 90 -1.75 -2.66 -13.93
N SER A 91 -2.20 -3.40 -14.95
CA SER A 91 -3.13 -2.91 -15.98
C SER A 91 -4.28 -3.91 -16.13
N GLY A 92 -5.35 -3.65 -15.38
CA GLY A 92 -6.42 -4.60 -15.09
C GLY A 92 -6.16 -5.39 -13.81
N LYS A 93 -7.24 -5.90 -13.18
CA LYS A 93 -7.17 -6.64 -11.91
C LYS A 93 -6.18 -7.81 -11.99
N ARG A 94 -5.17 -7.79 -11.11
CA ARG A 94 -4.09 -8.81 -10.94
C ARG A 94 -3.22 -8.99 -12.19
N ARG A 95 -3.16 -8.02 -13.10
CA ARG A 95 -2.33 -8.07 -14.31
C ARG A 95 -1.09 -7.22 -14.14
N VAL A 96 -0.11 -7.76 -13.40
CA VAL A 96 1.22 -7.18 -13.29
C VAL A 96 1.89 -7.19 -14.65
N TRP A 97 2.41 -6.05 -15.09
CA TRP A 97 3.21 -5.94 -16.31
C TRP A 97 4.62 -5.41 -16.02
N LYS A 98 4.86 -4.89 -14.81
CA LYS A 98 6.19 -4.53 -14.31
C LYS A 98 6.20 -4.63 -12.78
N GLU A 99 7.29 -5.16 -12.24
CA GLU A 99 7.47 -5.39 -10.81
C GLU A 99 8.90 -5.10 -10.36
N GLU A 100 9.13 -5.20 -9.05
CA GLU A 100 10.45 -5.04 -8.41
C GLU A 100 11.14 -3.70 -8.74
N LEU A 101 10.35 -2.63 -8.88
CA LEU A 101 10.89 -1.31 -9.16
C LEU A 101 11.78 -0.82 -8.01
N PRO A 102 12.89 -0.11 -8.31
CA PRO A 102 13.72 0.49 -7.28
C PRO A 102 12.96 1.62 -6.57
N LEU A 103 13.19 1.74 -5.26
CA LEU A 103 12.55 2.70 -4.38
C LEU A 103 13.56 3.25 -3.37
N GLU A 104 13.53 4.55 -3.11
CA GLU A 104 14.18 5.14 -1.94
C GLU A 104 13.26 4.92 -0.73
N PHE A 105 13.64 3.98 0.13
CA PHE A 105 12.87 3.56 1.30
C PHE A 105 13.75 3.52 2.54
N GLU A 106 13.39 4.33 3.54
CA GLU A 106 14.05 4.39 4.84
C GLU A 106 13.14 3.78 5.91
N VAL A 107 13.73 2.98 6.81
CA VAL A 107 12.99 2.40 7.94
C VAL A 107 13.69 2.67 9.25
N THR A 108 12.93 3.20 10.22
CA THR A 108 13.32 3.25 11.63
C THR A 108 12.48 2.26 12.41
N ARG A 109 13.12 1.21 12.95
CA ARG A 109 12.46 0.23 13.81
C ARG A 109 12.76 0.51 15.27
N MET A 110 11.72 0.52 16.09
CA MET A 110 11.77 0.54 17.55
C MET A 110 11.32 -0.84 18.11
N LYS A 111 11.23 -0.95 19.43
CA LYS A 111 10.86 -2.22 20.10
C LYS A 111 9.44 -2.70 19.75
N THR A 112 8.49 -1.79 19.63
CA THR A 112 7.05 -2.10 19.46
C THR A 112 6.41 -1.35 18.29
N LYS A 113 7.20 -0.56 17.56
CA LYS A 113 6.75 0.27 16.46
C LYS A 113 7.80 0.33 15.38
N TRP A 114 7.39 0.65 14.17
CA TRP A 114 8.29 1.03 13.11
C TRP A 114 7.73 2.21 12.31
N GLU A 115 8.64 2.95 11.71
CA GLU A 115 8.37 4.07 10.84
C GLU A 115 9.03 3.82 9.50
N GLY A 116 8.28 3.99 8.43
CA GLY A 116 8.76 3.85 7.05
C GLY A 116 8.58 5.14 6.29
N LYS A 117 9.54 5.49 5.42
CA LYS A 117 9.43 6.64 4.53
C LYS A 117 9.88 6.24 3.13
N ALA A 118 8.92 6.18 2.20
CA ALA A 118 9.12 5.81 0.81
C ALA A 118 8.91 7.03 -0.10
N ARG A 119 9.84 7.29 -1.02
CA ARG A 119 9.67 8.30 -2.08
C ARG A 119 9.17 7.65 -3.35
N LEU A 120 7.89 7.85 -3.67
CA LEU A 120 7.21 7.29 -4.83
C LEU A 120 7.33 8.27 -6.02
N PRO A 121 8.13 7.98 -7.05
CA PRO A 121 8.29 8.88 -8.20
C PRO A 121 7.01 9.01 -9.02
N TRP A 122 6.71 10.20 -9.55
CA TRP A 122 5.53 10.41 -10.41
C TRP A 122 5.48 9.46 -11.61
N ASN A 123 6.65 9.10 -12.15
CA ASN A 123 6.76 8.21 -13.29
C ASN A 123 6.23 6.78 -13.00
N TYR A 124 6.02 6.39 -11.73
CA TYR A 124 5.44 5.10 -11.38
C TYR A 124 3.90 5.15 -11.29
N PHE A 125 3.29 6.33 -11.16
CA PHE A 125 1.84 6.42 -11.06
C PHE A 125 1.19 6.35 -12.43
N PRO A 126 0.12 5.56 -12.60
CA PRO A 126 -0.67 5.62 -13.82
C PRO A 126 -1.32 6.99 -13.96
N PRO A 127 -1.58 7.47 -15.19
CA PRO A 127 -2.22 8.77 -15.39
C PRO A 127 -3.57 8.85 -14.66
N CYS A 128 -3.86 9.99 -14.04
CA CYS A 128 -5.16 10.31 -13.46
C CYS A 128 -5.65 9.35 -12.37
N ILE A 129 -4.78 8.97 -11.42
CA ILE A 129 -5.22 8.22 -10.23
C ILE A 129 -6.31 8.98 -9.47
N ASN A 130 -7.35 8.26 -9.07
CA ASN A 130 -8.53 8.82 -8.40
C ASN A 130 -9.09 7.92 -7.29
N LYS A 131 -8.53 6.73 -7.09
CA LYS A 131 -8.92 5.78 -6.05
C LYS A 131 -7.73 5.35 -5.21
N PHE A 132 -8.00 5.03 -3.95
CA PHE A 132 -7.01 4.60 -2.98
C PHE A 132 -7.58 3.55 -2.01
N ASN A 133 -6.71 2.63 -1.62
CA ASN A 133 -6.88 1.80 -0.43
C ASN A 133 -5.49 1.49 0.14
N ALA A 134 -5.45 1.10 1.40
CA ALA A 134 -4.24 0.66 2.06
C ALA A 134 -4.55 -0.55 2.93
N PHE A 135 -3.57 -1.42 3.08
CA PHE A 135 -3.71 -2.67 3.79
C PHE A 135 -2.51 -2.90 4.70
N ALA A 136 -2.68 -3.80 5.64
CA ALA A 136 -1.57 -4.32 6.42
C ALA A 136 -1.73 -5.82 6.62
N ILE A 137 -0.60 -6.51 6.65
CA ILE A 137 -0.55 -7.93 6.91
C ILE A 137 0.50 -8.17 7.98
N HIS A 138 0.17 -8.99 8.98
CA HIS A 138 1.09 -9.41 10.04
C HIS A 138 0.61 -10.72 10.66
N GLY A 139 1.43 -11.29 11.54
CA GLY A 139 1.18 -12.58 12.16
C GLY A 139 1.47 -13.75 11.23
N SER A 140 1.48 -14.96 11.79
CA SER A 140 1.71 -16.21 11.06
C SER A 140 0.66 -17.28 11.40
N GLY A 141 0.47 -18.23 10.48
CA GLY A 141 -0.43 -19.37 10.68
C GLY A 141 -1.87 -18.93 11.01
N GLU A 142 -2.42 -19.44 12.12
CA GLU A 142 -3.77 -19.08 12.58
C GLU A 142 -3.89 -17.63 13.08
N GLN A 143 -2.76 -16.98 13.41
CA GLN A 143 -2.72 -15.58 13.84
C GLN A 143 -2.49 -14.60 12.69
N ARG A 144 -2.43 -15.10 11.44
CA ARG A 144 -2.26 -14.27 10.24
C ARG A 144 -3.44 -13.31 10.13
N THR A 145 -3.15 -12.02 10.22
CA THR A 145 -4.12 -10.95 10.23
C THR A 145 -3.99 -10.12 8.95
N TYR A 146 -5.14 -9.74 8.40
CA TYR A 146 -5.24 -8.92 7.19
C TYR A 146 -6.13 -7.73 7.51
N GLU A 147 -5.62 -6.53 7.29
CA GLU A 147 -6.28 -5.28 7.63
C GLU A 147 -6.47 -4.40 6.41
N ALA A 148 -7.48 -3.55 6.45
CA ALA A 148 -7.84 -2.67 5.36
C ALA A 148 -8.28 -1.30 5.86
N LEU A 149 -7.81 -0.25 5.18
CA LEU A 149 -8.32 1.11 5.34
C LEU A 149 -9.79 1.17 4.93
N TYR A 150 -10.12 0.56 3.78
CA TYR A 150 -11.48 0.39 3.30
C TYR A 150 -11.77 -1.10 3.11
N PRO A 151 -12.34 -1.78 4.12
CA PRO A 151 -12.61 -3.22 4.08
C PRO A 151 -13.78 -3.55 3.16
N VAL A 152 -13.91 -4.84 2.84
CA VAL A 152 -15.10 -5.38 2.17
C VAL A 152 -16.29 -5.20 3.12
N PRO A 153 -17.40 -4.57 2.69
CA PRO A 153 -18.58 -4.43 3.53
C PRO A 153 -19.10 -5.81 3.95
N ARG A 154 -19.43 -5.97 5.24
CA ARG A 154 -19.81 -7.27 5.81
C ARG A 154 -20.99 -7.96 5.12
N HIS A 155 -21.90 -7.18 4.54
CA HIS A 155 -23.06 -7.70 3.81
C HIS A 155 -22.73 -8.20 2.40
N GLU A 156 -21.53 -7.89 1.88
CA GLU A 156 -21.01 -8.38 0.59
C GLU A 156 -20.04 -9.57 0.76
N LEU A 157 -19.77 -9.98 2.00
CA LEU A 157 -18.94 -11.14 2.32
C LEU A 157 -19.70 -12.45 2.08
N GLN A 158 -19.00 -13.41 1.50
CA GLN A 158 -19.48 -14.79 1.36
C GLN A 158 -18.90 -15.66 2.48
N GLU A 159 -19.64 -16.71 2.86
CA GLU A 159 -19.14 -17.69 3.83
C GLU A 159 -17.85 -18.36 3.31
N GLY A 160 -16.82 -18.42 4.16
CA GLY A 160 -15.52 -18.98 3.79
C GLY A 160 -14.66 -18.10 2.88
N GLN A 161 -15.11 -16.90 2.52
CA GLN A 161 -14.34 -15.96 1.71
C GLN A 161 -12.99 -15.65 2.36
N LYS A 162 -11.95 -15.53 1.53
CA LYS A 162 -10.59 -15.17 1.92
C LYS A 162 -10.30 -13.70 1.57
N PRO A 163 -9.32 -13.07 2.23
CA PRO A 163 -8.87 -11.73 1.87
C PRO A 163 -8.51 -11.64 0.38
N ASP A 164 -9.01 -10.60 -0.30
CA ASP A 164 -8.63 -10.23 -1.66
C ASP A 164 -8.47 -8.71 -1.71
N PHE A 165 -7.23 -8.22 -1.62
CA PHE A 165 -6.94 -6.78 -1.64
C PHE A 165 -7.13 -6.15 -3.03
N HIS A 166 -7.30 -6.97 -4.06
CA HIS A 166 -7.57 -6.55 -5.43
C HIS A 166 -9.08 -6.45 -5.73
N ARG A 167 -9.93 -6.31 -4.71
CA ARG A 167 -11.34 -5.90 -4.83
C ARG A 167 -11.42 -4.38 -5.06
N LEU A 168 -11.03 -3.96 -6.27
CA LEU A 168 -10.86 -2.56 -6.67
C LEU A 168 -12.14 -1.72 -6.48
N GLU A 169 -13.31 -2.35 -6.54
CA GLU A 169 -14.61 -1.70 -6.34
C GLU A 169 -14.79 -1.08 -4.94
N PHE A 170 -14.02 -1.51 -3.94
CA PHE A 170 -14.09 -0.96 -2.58
C PHE A 170 -13.14 0.19 -2.32
N PHE A 171 -12.26 0.51 -3.27
CA PHE A 171 -11.32 1.61 -3.13
C PHE A 171 -12.11 2.93 -3.10
N LYS A 172 -11.67 3.88 -2.28
CA LYS A 172 -12.35 5.17 -2.10
C LYS A 172 -11.63 6.29 -2.83
N ASP A 173 -12.32 7.41 -2.98
CA ASP A 173 -11.82 8.55 -3.72
C ASP A 173 -10.52 9.08 -3.11
N LEU A 174 -9.52 9.27 -3.98
CA LEU A 174 -8.27 9.93 -3.67
C LEU A 174 -8.19 11.23 -4.44
N ARG A 175 -8.17 12.36 -3.72
CA ARG A 175 -8.09 13.69 -4.34
C ARG A 175 -6.75 14.34 -4.07
N LEU A 176 -5.72 13.97 -4.85
CA LEU A 176 -4.36 14.50 -4.69
C LEU A 176 -4.25 16.02 -4.83
N LYS A 177 -5.19 16.67 -5.53
CA LYS A 177 -5.28 18.14 -5.56
C LYS A 177 -5.41 18.78 -4.17
N GLY A 178 -6.09 18.11 -3.24
CA GLY A 178 -6.16 18.58 -1.86
C GLY A 178 -4.81 18.55 -1.12
N LEU A 179 -3.84 17.80 -1.64
CA LEU A 179 -2.47 17.73 -1.13
C LEU A 179 -1.51 18.63 -1.92
N MET A 180 -1.69 18.72 -3.24
CA MET A 180 -0.76 19.37 -4.17
C MET A 180 -1.14 20.82 -4.54
N GLY A 181 -2.38 21.23 -4.26
CA GLY A 181 -2.98 22.48 -4.76
C GLY A 181 -3.97 22.23 -5.89
N GLU A 182 -4.98 23.09 -6.01
CA GLU A 182 -6.11 22.90 -6.94
C GLU A 182 -5.72 22.98 -8.42
N ASP A 183 -4.70 23.78 -8.72
CA ASP A 183 -4.15 23.95 -10.07
C ASP A 183 -3.19 22.83 -10.48
N TRP A 184 -2.84 21.94 -9.55
CA TRP A 184 -1.92 20.85 -9.82
C TRP A 184 -2.50 19.87 -10.84
N LYS A 185 -1.62 19.44 -11.75
CA LYS A 185 -1.86 18.36 -12.70
C LYS A 185 -0.80 17.28 -12.47
N GLN A 186 -1.23 16.04 -12.49
CA GLN A 186 -0.31 14.91 -12.36
C GLN A 186 0.72 14.96 -13.49
N PRO A 187 2.03 14.92 -13.17
CA PRO A 187 3.06 14.79 -14.19
C PRO A 187 2.86 13.52 -15.02
N GLU A 188 3.25 13.59 -16.29
CA GLU A 188 3.18 12.44 -17.17
C GLU A 188 4.14 11.34 -16.70
N SER A 189 3.73 10.09 -16.93
CA SER A 189 4.62 8.94 -16.80
C SER A 189 4.94 8.42 -18.19
N ASP A 190 6.24 8.31 -18.50
CA ASP A 190 6.70 7.65 -19.72
C ASP A 190 6.63 6.13 -19.60
N ILE A 191 6.66 5.60 -18.37
CA ILE A 191 6.54 4.16 -18.10
C ILE A 191 5.16 3.65 -18.53
N TRP A 192 4.09 4.43 -18.34
CA TRP A 192 2.72 4.02 -18.69
C TRP A 192 2.31 4.31 -20.15
N LYS A 193 3.19 4.93 -20.95
CA LYS A 193 2.95 5.21 -22.39
C LYS A 193 3.41 4.09 -23.33
N SER A 194 4.20 3.15 -22.82
CA SER A 194 4.76 2.02 -23.59
C SER A 194 3.81 0.83 -23.66
#